data_AF-S2S701-F1
#
_entry.id   AF-S2S701-F1
#
_cell.length_a   1.000
_cell.length_b   1.000
_cell.length_c   1.000
_cell.angle_alpha   90.00
_cell.angle_beta   90.00
_cell.angle_gamma   90.00
#
_symmetry.space_group_name_H-M   'P 1'
#
loop_
_entity.id
_entity.type
_entity.pdbx_description
1 polymer ?
#
loop_
_entity_poly.entity_id
_entity_poly.type
_entity_poly.pdbx_seq_one_letter_code
_entity_poly.pdbx_strand_id
1 'polypeptide(L)'
;QTFKAVTHFFLNRLPPDHVPYWDLIFQAGSGQSRDSSSAAIAVCGMHEMLKYLPEADPDKSVYQVAMHAQLKSLIQKYAMPVDGQAVEPLLRHGVYSWHSNHGVDEGNLWGDYFYMEALIRFYKDWQLYW
;
A
#
# COMPACT_ATOMS: atom_id res chain seq x y z
N GLN A 1 -14.45 -13.45 -7.60
CA GLN A 1 -14.27 -14.22 -6.33
C GLN A 1 -12.84 -14.11 -5.81
N THR A 2 -11.81 -14.28 -6.65
CA THR A 2 -10.39 -14.22 -6.23
C THR A 2 -9.97 -12.90 -5.59
N PHE A 3 -10.34 -11.74 -6.18
CA PHE A 3 -10.04 -10.41 -5.60
C PHE A 3 -10.53 -10.29 -4.15
N LYS A 4 -11.81 -10.57 -3.89
CA LYS A 4 -12.40 -10.45 -2.55
C LYS A 4 -11.67 -11.33 -1.54
N ALA A 5 -11.35 -12.56 -1.91
CA ALA A 5 -10.63 -13.48 -1.03
C ALA A 5 -9.23 -12.96 -0.65
N VAL A 6 -8.45 -12.51 -1.63
CA VAL A 6 -7.09 -11.97 -1.40
C VAL A 6 -7.15 -10.68 -0.59
N THR A 7 -8.03 -9.74 -0.97
CA THR A 7 -8.19 -8.46 -0.29
C THR A 7 -8.67 -8.65 1.15
N HIS A 8 -9.63 -9.54 1.40
CA HIS A 8 -10.05 -9.86 2.78
C HIS A 8 -8.91 -10.46 3.60
N PHE A 9 -8.15 -11.38 3.02
CA PHE A 9 -7.01 -11.98 3.71
C PHE A 9 -5.98 -10.93 4.12
N PHE A 10 -5.65 -10.02 3.20
CA PHE A 10 -4.73 -8.91 3.41
C PHE A 10 -5.24 -7.92 4.47
N LEU A 11 -6.47 -7.39 4.30
CA LEU A 11 -7.05 -6.39 5.19
C LEU A 11 -7.20 -6.90 6.64
N ASN A 12 -7.55 -8.18 6.83
CA ASN A 12 -7.71 -8.78 8.15
C ASN A 12 -6.40 -8.93 8.95
N ARG A 13 -5.24 -8.70 8.31
CA ARG A 13 -3.91 -8.83 8.92
C ARG A 13 -3.18 -7.51 9.03
N LEU A 14 -3.84 -6.41 8.67
CA LEU A 14 -3.24 -5.10 8.78
C LEU A 14 -3.13 -4.67 10.25
N PRO A 15 -2.01 -4.04 10.64
CA PRO A 15 -1.87 -3.36 11.93
C PRO A 15 -2.79 -2.12 12.04
N PRO A 16 -2.87 -1.47 13.22
CA PRO A 16 -3.71 -0.29 13.44
C PRO A 16 -3.43 0.92 12.52
N ASP A 17 -2.22 1.05 11.97
CA ASP A 17 -1.87 2.10 11.01
C ASP A 17 -2.10 1.68 9.55
N HIS A 18 -2.72 0.53 9.31
CA HIS A 18 -3.11 0.02 8.00
C HIS A 18 -1.97 -0.27 7.01
N VAL A 19 -0.69 -0.21 7.40
CA VAL A 19 0.43 -0.54 6.52
C VAL A 19 1.01 -1.89 6.92
N PRO A 20 1.05 -2.90 6.04
CA PRO A 20 1.41 -4.27 6.41
C PRO A 20 2.86 -4.36 6.91
N TYR A 21 3.11 -5.38 7.73
CA TYR A 21 4.45 -5.90 7.90
C TYR A 21 4.93 -6.61 6.64
N TRP A 22 6.23 -6.83 6.50
CA TRP A 22 6.80 -7.54 5.35
C TRP A 22 6.25 -8.98 5.18
N ASP A 23 5.81 -9.60 6.28
CA ASP A 23 5.00 -10.82 6.29
C ASP A 23 3.73 -10.59 7.11
N LEU A 24 2.59 -11.05 6.57
CA LEU A 24 1.26 -10.88 7.15
C LEU A 24 1.01 -11.75 8.40
N ILE A 25 1.96 -12.61 8.79
CA ILE A 25 1.91 -13.30 10.09
C ILE A 25 2.18 -12.36 11.27
N PHE A 26 2.87 -11.23 11.03
CA PHE A 26 3.28 -10.32 12.10
C PHE A 26 2.16 -9.37 12.50
N GLN A 27 2.13 -9.06 13.80
CA GLN A 27 1.14 -8.18 14.43
C GLN A 27 1.79 -6.97 15.08
N ALA A 28 0.97 -5.99 15.47
CA ALA A 28 1.41 -4.82 16.20
C ALA A 28 2.23 -5.21 17.43
N GLY A 29 3.40 -4.58 17.61
CA GLY A 29 4.33 -4.89 18.70
C GLY A 29 5.36 -5.99 18.41
N SER A 30 5.34 -6.60 17.22
CA SER A 30 6.32 -7.63 16.81
C SER A 30 7.77 -7.13 16.67
N GLY A 31 7.98 -5.81 16.54
CA GLY A 31 9.29 -5.23 16.25
C GLY A 31 9.81 -5.50 14.84
N GLN A 32 8.99 -6.07 13.94
CA GLN A 32 9.36 -6.40 12.56
C GLN A 32 9.23 -5.19 11.62
N SER A 33 9.99 -5.22 10.52
CA SER A 33 9.93 -4.19 9.48
C SER A 33 8.58 -4.17 8.76
N ARG A 34 8.18 -2.98 8.31
CA ARG A 34 7.02 -2.80 7.43
C ARG A 34 7.39 -3.17 6.00
N ASP A 35 6.36 -3.35 5.18
CA ASP A 35 6.54 -3.22 3.74
C ASP A 35 5.51 -2.24 3.17
N SER A 36 5.92 -0.98 3.09
CA SER A 36 5.09 0.10 2.54
C SER A 36 4.78 -0.09 1.05
N SER A 37 5.63 -0.83 0.32
CA SER A 37 5.46 -1.09 -1.10
C SER A 37 4.24 -1.97 -1.38
N SER A 38 4.01 -3.03 -0.59
CA SER A 38 2.80 -3.85 -0.72
C SER A 38 1.52 -3.09 -0.36
N ALA A 39 1.56 -2.16 0.59
CA ALA A 39 0.43 -1.27 0.87
C ALA A 39 0.10 -0.38 -0.34
N ALA A 40 1.11 0.23 -0.97
CA ALA A 40 0.92 1.06 -2.16
C ALA A 40 0.30 0.26 -3.32
N ILE A 41 0.81 -0.96 -3.56
CA ILE A 41 0.26 -1.89 -4.57
C ILE A 41 -1.19 -2.25 -4.26
N ALA A 42 -1.51 -2.57 -3.00
CA ALA A 42 -2.87 -2.93 -2.58
C ALA A 42 -3.86 -1.78 -2.78
N VAL A 43 -3.44 -0.53 -2.54
CA VAL A 43 -4.24 0.67 -2.83
C VAL A 43 -4.59 0.74 -4.31
N CYS A 44 -3.61 0.61 -5.21
CA CYS A 44 -3.86 0.60 -6.66
C CYS A 44 -4.80 -0.55 -7.08
N GLY A 45 -4.59 -1.76 -6.55
CA GLY A 45 -5.42 -2.92 -6.85
C GLY A 45 -6.89 -2.76 -6.41
N MET A 46 -7.13 -2.24 -5.21
CA MET A 46 -8.48 -1.93 -4.75
C MET A 46 -9.11 -0.81 -5.57
N HIS A 47 -8.38 0.27 -5.83
CA HIS A 47 -8.87 1.39 -6.63
C HIS A 47 -9.27 0.95 -8.05
N GLU A 48 -8.49 0.04 -8.66
CA GLU A 48 -8.82 -0.50 -9.97
C GLU A 48 -10.07 -1.38 -9.91
N MET A 49 -10.15 -2.30 -8.96
CA MET A 49 -11.27 -3.23 -8.84
C MET A 49 -12.59 -2.54 -8.53
N LEU A 50 -12.58 -1.42 -7.80
CA LEU A 50 -13.79 -0.64 -7.50
C LEU A 50 -14.51 -0.11 -8.75
N LYS A 51 -13.81 0.05 -9.87
CA LYS A 51 -14.41 0.44 -11.17
C LYS A 51 -15.31 -0.66 -11.74
N TYR A 52 -15.05 -1.92 -11.38
CA TYR A 52 -15.73 -3.10 -11.94
C TYR A 52 -16.67 -3.77 -10.93
N LEU A 53 -16.57 -3.45 -9.64
CA LEU A 53 -17.49 -3.97 -8.63
C LEU A 53 -18.90 -3.34 -8.82
N PRO A 54 -19.97 -4.14 -8.81
CA PRO A 54 -21.34 -3.63 -8.79
C PRO A 54 -21.53 -2.66 -7.62
N GLU A 55 -22.27 -1.56 -7.83
CA GLU A 55 -22.59 -0.62 -6.74
C GLU A 55 -23.31 -1.29 -5.56
N ALA A 56 -24.07 -2.35 -5.82
CA ALA A 56 -24.77 -3.12 -4.81
C ALA A 56 -23.89 -4.16 -4.08
N ASP A 57 -22.59 -4.29 -4.41
CA ASP A 57 -21.70 -5.20 -3.69
C ASP A 57 -21.51 -4.68 -2.25
N PRO A 58 -21.83 -5.48 -1.23
CA PRO A 58 -21.81 -5.03 0.17
C PRO A 58 -20.40 -4.64 0.66
N ASP A 59 -19.35 -5.19 0.06
CA ASP A 59 -17.96 -4.93 0.47
C ASP A 59 -17.35 -3.73 -0.28
N LYS A 60 -18.05 -3.14 -1.25
CA LYS A 60 -17.53 -2.03 -2.08
C LYS A 60 -17.10 -0.85 -1.21
N SER A 61 -17.95 -0.47 -0.25
CA SER A 61 -17.65 0.61 0.71
C SER A 61 -16.47 0.29 1.62
N VAL A 62 -16.31 -0.97 2.01
CA VAL A 62 -15.19 -1.44 2.84
C VAL A 62 -13.87 -1.26 2.10
N TYR A 63 -13.79 -1.69 0.83
CA TYR A 63 -12.58 -1.51 0.03
C TYR A 63 -12.27 -0.04 -0.23
N GLN A 64 -13.31 0.78 -0.46
CA GLN A 64 -13.14 2.22 -0.64
C GLN A 64 -12.53 2.87 0.60
N VAL A 65 -13.06 2.58 1.79
CA VAL A 65 -12.53 3.11 3.05
C VAL A 65 -11.11 2.58 3.31
N ALA A 66 -10.88 1.29 3.05
CA ALA A 66 -9.58 0.66 3.27
C ALA A 66 -8.47 1.29 2.41
N MET A 67 -8.73 1.56 1.12
CA MET A 67 -7.72 2.20 0.26
C MET A 67 -7.43 3.64 0.68
N HIS A 68 -8.44 4.40 1.14
CA HIS A 68 -8.24 5.75 1.67
C HIS A 68 -7.42 5.73 2.96
N ALA A 69 -7.72 4.82 3.88
CA ALA A 69 -7.02 4.70 5.15
C ALA A 69 -5.54 4.33 4.94
N GLN A 70 -5.26 3.40 4.03
CA GLN A 70 -3.90 3.00 3.66
C GLN A 70 -3.14 4.16 3.02
N LEU A 71 -3.69 4.79 1.98
CA LEU A 71 -3.01 5.89 1.29
C LEU A 71 -2.77 7.07 2.24
N LYS A 72 -3.73 7.40 3.10
CA LYS A 72 -3.54 8.42 4.14
C LYS A 72 -2.38 8.07 5.07
N SER A 73 -2.28 6.83 5.52
CA SER A 73 -1.18 6.39 6.37
C SER A 73 0.17 6.48 5.66
N LEU A 74 0.23 6.06 4.39
CA LEU A 74 1.43 6.20 3.56
C LEU A 74 1.87 7.66 3.46
N ILE A 75 0.97 8.57 3.11
CA ILE A 75 1.24 10.01 3.00
C ILE A 75 1.73 10.60 4.32
N GLN A 76 1.08 10.26 5.44
CA GLN A 76 1.32 10.92 6.72
C GLN A 76 2.51 10.37 7.50
N LYS A 77 2.86 9.10 7.31
CA LYS A 77 3.82 8.39 8.17
C LYS A 77 5.01 7.81 7.41
N TYR A 78 4.83 7.44 6.14
CA TYR A 78 5.83 6.67 5.37
C TYR A 78 6.48 7.48 4.26
N ALA A 79 5.79 8.49 3.72
CA ALA A 79 6.35 9.38 2.71
C ALA A 79 7.59 10.10 3.24
N MET A 80 8.57 10.27 2.37
CA MET A 80 9.77 11.03 2.71
C MET A 80 9.44 12.53 2.80
N PRO A 81 9.96 13.25 3.80
CA PRO A 81 9.83 14.71 3.85
C PRO A 81 10.46 15.35 2.61
N VAL A 82 9.79 16.38 2.08
CA VAL A 82 10.35 17.18 0.99
C VAL A 82 11.28 18.23 1.61
N ASP A 83 12.52 17.84 1.91
CA ASP A 83 13.54 18.72 2.50
C ASP A 83 14.64 19.15 1.50
N GLY A 84 14.54 18.71 0.24
CA GLY A 84 15.42 19.11 -0.85
C GLY A 84 16.70 18.27 -0.98
N GLN A 85 16.84 17.17 -0.24
CA GLN A 85 17.94 16.22 -0.45
C GLN A 85 17.67 15.32 -1.66
N ALA A 86 18.64 15.22 -2.57
CA ALA A 86 18.40 14.75 -3.94
C ALA A 86 18.42 13.22 -4.15
N VAL A 87 18.53 12.41 -3.08
CA VAL A 87 18.80 10.95 -3.23
C VAL A 87 18.00 10.10 -2.25
N GLU A 88 16.72 10.41 -2.07
CA GLU A 88 15.86 9.62 -1.18
C GLU A 88 14.67 9.01 -1.93
N PRO A 89 14.24 7.80 -1.55
CA PRO A 89 13.02 7.20 -2.07
C PRO A 89 11.81 8.05 -1.67
N LEU A 90 10.75 8.01 -2.48
CA LEU A 90 9.50 8.71 -2.14
C LEU A 90 8.81 8.09 -0.92
N LEU A 91 8.95 6.78 -0.74
CA LEU A 91 8.32 6.01 0.31
C LEU A 91 9.34 5.20 1.12
N ARG A 92 9.30 5.34 2.45
CA ARG A 92 10.18 4.62 3.39
C ARG A 92 9.56 3.30 3.86
N HIS A 93 10.38 2.47 4.51
CA HIS A 93 9.98 1.25 5.20
C HIS A 93 9.37 0.19 4.28
N GLY A 94 10.01 -0.06 3.14
CA GLY A 94 9.79 -1.23 2.30
C GLY A 94 10.72 -2.38 2.66
N VAL A 95 10.38 -3.58 2.21
CA VAL A 95 11.28 -4.75 2.31
C VAL A 95 11.39 -5.41 0.93
N TYR A 96 12.59 -5.48 0.38
CA TYR A 96 12.85 -6.14 -0.90
C TYR A 96 13.02 -7.66 -0.75
N SER A 97 14.03 -8.10 0.00
CA SER A 97 14.24 -9.52 0.29
C SER A 97 14.75 -9.70 1.71
N TRP A 98 13.82 -10.06 2.61
CA TRP A 98 14.13 -10.23 4.03
C TRP A 98 15.18 -11.33 4.27
N HIS A 99 14.96 -12.53 3.73
CA HIS A 99 15.85 -13.68 3.95
C HIS A 99 17.25 -13.50 3.34
N SER A 100 17.37 -12.67 2.30
CA SER A 100 18.66 -12.31 1.72
C SER A 100 19.29 -11.09 2.37
N ASN A 101 18.61 -10.42 3.31
CA ASN A 101 19.01 -9.14 3.90
C ASN A 101 19.34 -8.04 2.86
N HIS A 102 18.54 -7.96 1.80
CA HIS A 102 18.67 -6.91 0.77
C HIS A 102 17.47 -5.98 0.82
N GLY A 103 17.71 -4.67 0.94
CA GLY A 103 16.66 -3.65 0.96
C GLY A 103 15.65 -3.87 2.09
N VAL A 104 16.11 -4.16 3.31
CA VAL A 104 15.25 -4.39 4.48
C VAL A 104 15.09 -3.09 5.24
N ASP A 105 13.85 -2.64 5.42
CA ASP A 105 13.51 -1.33 6.00
C ASP A 105 14.07 -0.15 5.19
N GLU A 106 14.08 -0.31 3.87
CA GLU A 106 14.57 0.68 2.90
C GLU A 106 13.45 1.07 1.93
N GLY A 107 13.61 2.18 1.20
CA GLY A 107 12.73 2.46 0.07
C GLY A 107 13.06 1.56 -1.12
N ASN A 108 12.08 1.36 -2.00
CA ASN A 108 12.27 0.59 -3.22
C ASN A 108 11.48 1.20 -4.39
N LEU A 109 12.00 0.99 -5.60
CA LEU A 109 11.51 1.71 -6.78
C LEU A 109 10.05 1.36 -7.13
N TRP A 110 9.63 0.12 -6.90
CA TRP A 110 8.24 -0.28 -7.14
C TRP A 110 7.28 0.32 -6.11
N GLY A 111 7.70 0.44 -4.84
CA GLY A 111 6.93 1.15 -3.81
C GLY A 111 6.71 2.61 -4.20
N ASP A 112 7.76 3.30 -4.64
CA ASP A 112 7.69 4.69 -5.11
C ASP A 112 6.75 4.82 -6.32
N TYR A 113 6.89 3.91 -7.28
CA TYR A 113 6.04 3.88 -8.48
C TYR A 113 4.56 3.73 -8.12
N PHE A 114 4.20 2.69 -7.35
CA PHE A 114 2.80 2.43 -7.01
C PHE A 114 2.24 3.46 -6.06
N TYR A 115 3.06 4.07 -5.22
CA TYR A 115 2.66 5.19 -4.38
C TYR A 115 2.28 6.40 -5.24
N MET A 116 3.11 6.77 -6.21
CA MET A 116 2.80 7.85 -7.15
C MET A 116 1.57 7.52 -8.01
N GLU A 117 1.45 6.29 -8.47
CA GLU A 117 0.26 5.83 -9.20
C GLU A 117 -1.00 5.97 -8.35
N ALA A 118 -0.97 5.54 -7.09
CA ALA A 118 -2.08 5.68 -6.15
C ALA A 118 -2.48 7.15 -5.96
N LEU A 119 -1.50 8.05 -5.76
CA LEU A 119 -1.76 9.49 -5.65
C LEU A 119 -2.45 10.03 -6.91
N ILE A 120 -1.96 9.68 -8.10
CA ILE A 120 -2.50 10.17 -9.37
C ILE A 120 -3.90 9.62 -9.63
N ARG A 121 -4.17 8.35 -9.32
CA ARG A 121 -5.51 7.74 -9.41
C ARG A 121 -6.55 8.48 -8.55
N PHE A 122 -6.15 8.93 -7.37
CA PHE A 122 -7.02 9.71 -6.48
C PHE A 122 -7.15 11.17 -6.90
N TYR A 123 -6.14 11.72 -7.58
CA TYR A 123 -6.11 13.13 -7.97
C TYR A 123 -6.90 13.41 -9.25
N LYS A 124 -6.91 12.47 -10.21
CA LYS A 124 -7.55 12.64 -11.52
C LYS A 124 -8.04 11.30 -12.06
N ASP A 125 -8.95 11.38 -13.03
CA ASP A 125 -9.23 10.23 -13.90
C ASP A 125 -7.97 9.91 -14.71
N TRP A 126 -7.33 8.80 -14.34
CA TRP A 126 -6.02 8.44 -14.85
C TRP A 126 -6.13 7.35 -15.92
N GLN A 127 -5.61 7.65 -17.10
CA GLN A 127 -5.41 6.65 -18.15
C GLN A 127 -4.25 5.74 -17.76
N LEU A 128 -4.56 4.48 -17.48
CA LEU A 128 -3.61 3.46 -17.07
C LEU A 128 -2.55 3.25 -18.16
N TYR A 129 -1.32 2.97 -17.73
CA TYR A 129 -0.28 2.44 -18.63
C TYR A 129 -0.43 0.94 -18.88
N TRP A 130 -1.17 0.25 -18.02
CA TRP A 130 -1.52 -1.17 -18.10
C TRP A 130 -2.85 -1.38 -18.82
#